data_AF-A0AAV0LTK6-F1
#
_entry.id   AF-A0AAV0LTK6-F1
#
_cell.length_a   1.000
_cell.length_b   1.000
_cell.length_c   1.000
_cell.angle_alpha   90.00
_cell.angle_beta   90.00
_cell.angle_gamma   90.00
#
_symmetry.space_group_name_H-M   'P 1'
#
loop_
_entity.id
_entity.type
_entity.pdbx_description
1 polymer ?
#
loop_
_entity_poly.entity_id
_entity_poly.type
_entity_poly.pdbx_seq_one_letter_code
_entity_poly.pdbx_strand_id
1 'polypeptide(L)'
;FYCTQRQRRSGSRCTHSSFRPPPFIFLGNQTSLNLFAFTVSGKKLQSFRSAERPQAMASSTIASPSASFIPTKKELGRSAFSPASSPFSVPKCRKSISKKIVSVMAPQQSERKPAATGSVKTAMTMTEKILARASEKTHLSPGENVWVDVDILMTHDVCGPGSIGIFKKEFGQNAKVWDREKIVIIPDHYIFTNDERANRNVDILRDFCAEQNIKYFYDIQDRGNFKANPDYKGVCHIALAQEGHCRPGEVLLGTDSHTCTAGAFGQFATGIGNTDAGFVMGAGKLLLKVPPTLRFVMDGEMPDYILAKDLILQIIGEISVAGATYKSMEFVGSTVESLNMEERMTLCNMVVEAGGKNGVVPADSTTFKYLEDKTSLPYEPVYSDQQARFLSEYRFDISKLEPIVAKPHSPDNRALARECKDVKIDRVYIGSCTGGKTEDFMAAAKLFVASGYKKVKVPTFLVPATQKVWMDVYSLPVPGSGGKTCSQIFEEVGCDTPASPSCGACLGGPKDTYARMNEPKVCVSTTNRNFPGRMGHKEGEIYLASPYTAAASALTGYVTDPRDFLQ
;
A
#
# COMPACT_ATOMS: atom_id res chain seq x y z
N PHE A 1 -13.20 -8.92 59.84
CA PHE A 1 -13.86 -9.22 61.13
C PHE A 1 -14.27 -10.69 61.17
N TYR A 2 -14.71 -11.18 62.33
CA TYR A 2 -15.05 -12.58 62.68
C TYR A 2 -15.85 -13.33 61.58
N CYS A 3 -15.59 -14.62 61.28
CA CYS A 3 -15.78 -15.83 62.13
C CYS A 3 -17.27 -16.03 62.53
N THR A 4 -17.86 -17.23 62.52
CA THR A 4 -17.36 -18.59 62.28
C THR A 4 -18.54 -19.57 62.11
N GLN A 5 -18.35 -20.69 61.42
CA GLN A 5 -18.54 -22.01 62.06
C GLN A 5 -17.79 -23.13 61.35
N ARG A 6 -17.30 -24.09 62.14
CA ARG A 6 -16.74 -25.38 61.72
C ARG A 6 -17.54 -26.46 62.43
N GLN A 7 -17.73 -27.61 61.79
CA GLN A 7 -17.53 -28.87 62.48
C GLN A 7 -16.54 -29.76 61.72
N ARG A 8 -15.85 -30.62 62.47
CA ARG A 8 -14.88 -31.62 62.02
C ARG A 8 -15.51 -32.99 62.35
N ARG A 9 -15.24 -34.08 61.62
CA ARG A 9 -14.20 -35.14 61.83
C ARG A 9 -14.80 -36.43 61.18
N SER A 10 -14.11 -37.51 60.81
CA SER A 10 -12.67 -37.84 60.69
C SER A 10 -12.47 -39.23 60.06
N GLY A 11 -11.38 -39.41 59.28
CA GLY A 11 -10.78 -40.73 58.98
C GLY A 11 -11.46 -41.53 57.85
N SER A 12 -10.80 -42.53 57.24
CA SER A 12 -9.35 -42.84 57.29
C SER A 12 -8.88 -43.80 56.17
N ARG A 13 -7.88 -43.35 55.39
CA ARG A 13 -6.75 -44.09 54.76
C ARG A 13 -6.93 -45.44 54.02
N CYS A 14 -6.20 -45.54 52.89
CA CYS A 14 -5.64 -46.76 52.24
C CYS A 14 -6.63 -47.65 51.45
N THR A 15 -6.27 -48.32 50.34
CA THR A 15 -4.99 -48.39 49.59
C THR A 15 -5.18 -48.74 48.10
N HIS A 16 -4.13 -48.50 47.29
CA HIS A 16 -3.82 -49.05 45.95
C HIS A 16 -4.88 -49.80 45.11
N SER A 17 -5.00 -49.40 43.83
CA SER A 17 -4.60 -50.28 42.72
C SER A 17 -4.15 -49.46 41.50
N SER A 18 -3.16 -49.95 40.76
CA SER A 18 -2.59 -49.28 39.59
C SER A 18 -2.36 -50.30 38.47
N PHE A 19 -3.06 -50.16 37.35
CA PHE A 19 -3.02 -51.15 36.26
C PHE A 19 -1.97 -50.83 35.19
N ARG A 20 -1.06 -51.80 34.98
CA ARG A 20 -0.34 -52.11 33.73
C ARG A 20 -0.43 -53.62 33.55
N PRO A 21 -0.57 -54.11 32.30
CA PRO A 21 0.50 -54.94 31.70
C PRO A 21 0.57 -54.78 30.16
N PRO A 22 1.40 -55.56 29.42
CA PRO A 22 2.81 -55.92 29.65
C PRO A 22 3.71 -55.56 28.42
N PRO A 23 5.05 -55.71 28.51
CA PRO A 23 5.97 -55.52 27.37
C PRO A 23 6.53 -56.83 26.79
N PHE A 24 6.72 -56.89 25.47
CA PHE A 24 7.61 -57.78 24.68
C PHE A 24 7.59 -57.27 23.21
N ILE A 25 8.57 -57.50 22.32
CA ILE A 25 9.92 -58.10 22.42
C ILE A 25 10.86 -57.38 21.41
N PHE A 26 12.19 -57.51 21.53
CA PHE A 26 13.15 -57.00 20.52
C PHE A 26 13.54 -58.09 19.52
N LEU A 27 13.38 -57.82 18.22
CA LEU A 27 14.00 -58.57 17.12
C LEU A 27 14.28 -57.58 15.99
N GLY A 28 15.48 -57.62 15.40
CA GLY A 28 15.83 -56.76 14.28
C GLY A 28 16.63 -57.53 13.23
N ASN A 29 16.49 -57.13 11.97
CA ASN A 29 17.55 -57.33 10.98
C ASN A 29 17.36 -56.44 9.74
N GLN A 30 18.49 -55.87 9.29
CA GLN A 30 18.96 -55.71 7.90
C GLN A 30 18.12 -55.01 6.80
N THR A 31 18.88 -54.29 5.96
CA THR A 31 18.70 -54.03 4.50
C THR A 31 17.41 -53.33 4.02
N SER A 32 17.37 -52.14 3.42
CA SER A 32 18.22 -51.40 2.42
C SER A 32 17.69 -51.49 0.98
N LEU A 33 17.93 -50.42 0.20
CA LEU A 33 17.52 -50.19 -1.21
C LEU A 33 16.00 -50.00 -1.45
N ASN A 34 15.55 -49.49 -2.61
CA ASN A 34 15.94 -48.29 -3.38
C ASN A 34 14.93 -48.06 -4.53
N LEU A 35 14.76 -46.82 -5.01
CA LEU A 35 13.95 -46.47 -6.21
C LEU A 35 12.43 -46.82 -6.09
N PHE A 36 11.50 -46.28 -6.88
CA PHE A 36 11.52 -45.95 -8.32
C PHE A 36 10.86 -44.62 -8.69
N ALA A 37 11.34 -44.01 -9.77
CA ALA A 37 10.64 -42.96 -10.51
C ALA A 37 10.01 -43.56 -11.78
N PHE A 38 8.79 -43.12 -12.12
CA PHE A 38 8.11 -43.56 -13.34
C PHE A 38 8.33 -42.58 -14.50
N THR A 39 8.94 -43.09 -15.57
CA THR A 39 8.80 -42.54 -16.93
C THR A 39 8.04 -43.56 -17.77
N VAL A 40 7.16 -43.09 -18.66
CA VAL A 40 6.38 -43.95 -19.56
C VAL A 40 6.67 -43.56 -21.00
N SER A 41 7.18 -44.53 -21.77
CA SER A 41 7.34 -44.41 -23.23
C SER A 41 6.31 -45.30 -23.93
N GLY A 42 5.71 -44.81 -25.01
CA GLY A 42 4.60 -45.47 -25.70
C GLY A 42 5.03 -46.45 -26.81
N LYS A 43 4.07 -47.24 -27.30
CA LYS A 43 4.15 -47.99 -28.58
C LYS A 43 2.79 -47.99 -29.30
N LYS A 44 2.83 -48.27 -30.61
CA LYS A 44 1.75 -48.08 -31.61
C LYS A 44 0.74 -49.25 -31.64
N LEU A 45 -0.47 -49.01 -32.18
CA LEU A 45 -0.92 -49.67 -33.44
C LEU A 45 -2.16 -49.03 -34.14
N GLN A 46 -2.14 -49.07 -35.48
CA GLN A 46 -3.23 -49.15 -36.49
C GLN A 46 -4.51 -48.25 -36.47
N SER A 47 -4.45 -47.18 -37.29
CA SER A 47 -5.33 -46.82 -38.44
C SER A 47 -6.84 -47.17 -38.52
N PHE A 48 -7.64 -46.16 -38.89
CA PHE A 48 -8.68 -46.26 -39.95
C PHE A 48 -8.82 -44.91 -40.72
N ARG A 49 -9.72 -44.81 -41.72
CA ARG A 49 -9.94 -43.64 -42.61
C ARG A 49 -11.21 -42.86 -42.19
N SER A 50 -11.52 -41.62 -42.61
CA SER A 50 -10.94 -40.66 -43.60
C SER A 50 -11.10 -39.19 -43.04
N ALA A 51 -11.21 -38.04 -43.73
CA ALA A 51 -11.35 -37.66 -45.15
C ALA A 51 -10.81 -36.23 -45.45
N GLU A 52 -10.47 -35.98 -46.73
CA GLU A 52 -10.53 -34.72 -47.51
C GLU A 52 -9.88 -33.38 -47.04
N ARG A 53 -9.95 -32.37 -47.94
CA ARG A 53 -9.11 -31.16 -48.12
C ARG A 53 -10.02 -29.95 -48.48
N PRO A 54 -9.54 -28.70 -48.76
CA PRO A 54 -8.17 -28.13 -48.83
C PRO A 54 -7.91 -27.02 -47.78
N GLN A 55 -6.69 -26.56 -47.45
CA GLN A 55 -5.45 -26.25 -48.19
C GLN A 55 -5.45 -24.89 -48.93
N ALA A 56 -4.79 -23.90 -48.34
CA ALA A 56 -4.30 -22.68 -48.99
C ALA A 56 -2.90 -22.35 -48.43
N MET A 57 -1.99 -21.82 -49.26
CA MET A 57 -0.63 -21.43 -48.86
C MET A 57 -0.37 -19.96 -49.19
N ALA A 58 0.36 -19.27 -48.31
CA ALA A 58 1.29 -18.20 -48.68
C ALA A 58 2.33 -18.01 -47.57
N SER A 59 3.60 -17.89 -47.94
CA SER A 59 4.70 -17.48 -47.06
C SER A 59 5.19 -16.10 -47.47
N SER A 60 5.47 -15.21 -46.52
CA SER A 60 6.15 -13.94 -46.79
C SER A 60 7.24 -13.66 -45.77
N THR A 61 8.46 -13.43 -46.24
CA THR A 61 9.64 -13.08 -45.45
C THR A 61 9.61 -11.62 -44.99
N ILE A 62 9.96 -11.37 -43.73
CA ILE A 62 10.18 -10.01 -43.21
C ILE A 62 11.61 -9.58 -43.56
N ALA A 63 11.75 -8.34 -44.06
CA ALA A 63 13.04 -7.69 -44.28
C ALA A 63 13.07 -6.32 -43.59
N SER A 64 14.19 -6.01 -42.92
CA SER A 64 14.46 -4.68 -42.35
C SER A 64 15.01 -3.74 -43.42
N PRO A 65 14.98 -2.42 -43.16
CA PRO A 65 16.16 -1.61 -43.47
C PRO A 65 16.63 -0.76 -42.28
N SER A 66 17.83 -0.20 -42.40
CA SER A 66 18.49 0.65 -41.41
C SER A 66 19.28 1.77 -42.11
N ALA A 67 19.91 2.65 -41.32
CA ALA A 67 20.92 3.63 -41.73
C ALA A 67 20.47 4.87 -42.55
N SER A 68 20.37 5.98 -41.81
CA SER A 68 20.78 7.36 -42.11
C SER A 68 21.65 7.64 -43.35
N PHE A 69 21.39 8.75 -44.06
CA PHE A 69 22.44 9.58 -44.71
C PHE A 69 21.98 11.03 -44.99
N ILE A 70 22.95 11.95 -45.02
CA ILE A 70 22.92 13.43 -45.20
C ILE A 70 24.30 13.80 -45.84
N PRO A 71 24.56 14.93 -46.57
CA PRO A 71 23.72 16.08 -47.01
C PRO A 71 23.78 16.37 -48.55
N THR A 72 23.14 17.46 -49.02
CA THR A 72 23.83 18.53 -49.80
C THR A 72 23.02 19.84 -49.90
N LYS A 73 23.63 20.94 -50.38
CA LYS A 73 23.08 22.32 -50.43
C LYS A 73 22.81 22.77 -51.87
N LYS A 74 21.87 23.72 -52.09
CA LYS A 74 22.17 25.09 -52.61
C LYS A 74 20.94 26.02 -52.77
N GLU A 75 21.15 27.32 -52.49
CA GLU A 75 20.67 28.55 -53.20
C GLU A 75 19.15 28.77 -53.49
N LEU A 76 18.55 29.98 -53.52
CA LEU A 76 18.90 31.43 -53.37
C LEU A 76 17.67 32.15 -52.73
N GLY A 77 17.68 33.38 -52.20
CA GLY A 77 18.76 34.37 -51.96
C GLY A 77 18.24 35.83 -51.88
N ARG A 78 19.07 36.78 -51.36
CA ARG A 78 18.89 38.28 -51.34
C ARG A 78 17.75 38.82 -50.44
N SER A 79 17.79 40.02 -49.85
CA SER A 79 18.77 41.15 -49.79
C SER A 79 18.69 41.82 -48.39
N ALA A 80 19.80 42.20 -47.71
CA ALA A 80 20.46 43.53 -47.70
C ALA A 80 19.56 44.72 -47.25
N PHE A 81 20.00 45.72 -46.45
CA PHE A 81 21.34 46.25 -46.14
C PHE A 81 21.53 46.66 -44.66
N SER A 82 22.77 46.95 -44.26
CA SER A 82 23.18 47.73 -43.07
C SER A 82 23.84 49.07 -43.55
N PRO A 83 24.15 50.09 -42.70
CA PRO A 83 25.25 50.00 -41.72
C PRO A 83 25.08 50.82 -40.42
N ALA A 84 26.17 50.83 -39.63
CA ALA A 84 26.28 51.25 -38.23
C ALA A 84 26.48 52.76 -37.95
N SER A 85 26.53 53.08 -36.64
CA SER A 85 27.37 54.08 -35.94
C SER A 85 26.67 55.23 -35.18
N SER A 86 27.27 55.57 -34.03
CA SER A 86 26.82 56.49 -32.96
C SER A 86 27.55 57.85 -33.03
N PRO A 87 27.03 58.97 -32.47
CA PRO A 87 27.32 59.31 -31.05
C PRO A 87 26.24 60.13 -30.26
N PHE A 88 26.40 60.21 -28.92
CA PHE A 88 26.12 61.31 -27.93
C PHE A 88 25.04 62.41 -28.23
N SER A 89 24.24 62.97 -27.28
CA SER A 89 24.12 62.87 -25.80
C SER A 89 22.91 63.69 -25.22
N VAL A 90 22.99 64.15 -23.95
CA VAL A 90 22.14 65.15 -23.21
C VAL A 90 20.68 64.73 -22.76
N PRO A 91 20.08 65.33 -21.68
CA PRO A 91 19.61 64.48 -20.56
C PRO A 91 18.31 64.91 -19.80
N LYS A 92 18.10 64.28 -18.62
CA LYS A 92 17.35 64.73 -17.40
C LYS A 92 15.80 64.69 -17.37
N CYS A 93 15.30 63.87 -16.42
CA CYS A 93 14.26 64.20 -15.40
C CYS A 93 12.82 64.59 -15.84
N ARG A 94 11.75 64.29 -15.10
CA ARG A 94 11.54 63.46 -13.89
C ARG A 94 10.02 63.27 -13.70
N LYS A 95 9.55 62.06 -13.36
CA LYS A 95 8.52 61.82 -12.32
C LYS A 95 8.37 60.33 -12.03
N SER A 96 7.86 60.02 -10.83
CA SER A 96 7.78 58.67 -10.28
C SER A 96 6.37 58.10 -10.39
N ILE A 97 6.26 56.81 -10.68
CA ILE A 97 5.13 55.98 -10.26
C ILE A 97 5.72 54.79 -9.50
N SER A 98 5.41 54.71 -8.20
CA SER A 98 5.88 53.62 -7.35
C SER A 98 5.07 52.34 -7.62
N LYS A 99 5.74 51.25 -7.99
CA LYS A 99 5.19 49.90 -7.86
C LYS A 99 5.74 49.27 -6.58
N LYS A 100 4.95 49.30 -5.51
CA LYS A 100 5.17 48.41 -4.36
C LYS A 100 4.98 46.97 -4.84
N ILE A 101 6.08 46.25 -5.03
CA ILE A 101 6.04 44.78 -5.09
C ILE A 101 5.87 44.32 -3.64
N VAL A 102 4.69 43.79 -3.32
CA VAL A 102 4.47 43.11 -2.04
C VAL A 102 5.08 41.73 -2.17
N SER A 103 6.34 41.61 -1.76
CA SER A 103 6.99 40.32 -1.58
C SER A 103 6.32 39.61 -0.40
N VAL A 104 5.33 38.75 -0.69
CA VAL A 104 4.80 37.81 0.31
C VAL A 104 5.96 36.90 0.69
N MET A 105 6.42 37.01 1.94
CA MET A 105 7.44 36.11 2.45
C MET A 105 6.85 34.71 2.51
N ALA A 106 7.53 33.74 1.89
CA ALA A 106 7.27 32.34 2.22
C ALA A 106 7.48 32.13 3.73
N PRO A 107 6.67 31.28 4.38
CA PRO A 107 6.90 30.93 5.78
C PRO A 107 8.35 30.48 5.98
N GLN A 108 8.99 30.94 7.06
CA GLN A 108 10.32 30.43 7.40
C GLN A 108 10.18 28.93 7.70
N GLN A 109 10.81 28.10 6.86
CA GLN A 109 11.00 26.69 7.17
C GLN A 109 11.68 26.59 8.54
N SER A 110 11.15 25.77 9.43
CA SER A 110 11.85 25.44 10.66
C SER A 110 13.12 24.68 10.30
N GLU A 111 14.29 25.18 10.73
CA GLU A 111 15.55 24.48 10.51
C GLU A 111 15.54 23.16 11.30
N ARG A 112 15.19 22.08 10.61
CA ARG A 112 15.16 20.72 11.15
C ARG A 112 16.58 20.31 11.52
N LYS A 113 16.92 20.41 12.81
CA LYS A 113 18.23 20.01 13.32
C LYS A 113 18.46 18.53 12.97
N PRO A 114 19.56 18.18 12.26
CA PRO A 114 19.84 16.79 11.95
C PRO A 114 20.13 16.00 13.24
N ALA A 115 19.73 14.72 13.26
CA ALA A 115 20.13 13.79 14.31
C ALA A 115 21.67 13.77 14.41
N ALA A 116 22.19 13.84 15.64
CA ALA A 116 23.55 14.30 15.94
C ALA A 116 24.66 13.29 15.57
N THR A 117 24.86 13.09 14.27
CA THR A 117 25.90 12.26 13.68
C THR A 117 27.10 13.13 13.31
N GLY A 118 28.21 12.98 14.04
CA GLY A 118 29.37 13.86 13.95
C GLY A 118 30.07 13.80 12.59
N SER A 119 30.14 14.95 11.90
CA SER A 119 30.88 15.22 10.66
C SER A 119 31.04 14.01 9.71
N VAL A 120 29.93 13.41 9.27
CA VAL A 120 29.95 12.29 8.33
C VAL A 120 30.54 12.78 7.00
N LYS A 121 31.61 12.12 6.52
CA LYS A 121 32.33 12.54 5.30
C LYS A 121 31.53 12.38 4.01
N THR A 122 30.40 11.69 4.07
CA THR A 122 29.47 11.44 2.97
C THR A 122 28.06 11.62 3.51
N ALA A 123 27.26 12.46 2.85
CA ALA A 123 25.89 12.75 3.25
C ALA A 123 24.92 11.65 2.78
N MET A 124 24.00 11.23 3.65
CA MET A 124 23.06 10.12 3.43
C MET A 124 21.59 10.57 3.37
N THR A 125 20.80 9.89 2.54
CA THR A 125 19.34 9.96 2.48
C THR A 125 18.68 9.26 3.68
N MET A 126 17.38 9.50 3.91
CA MET A 126 16.61 8.84 4.97
C MET A 126 16.73 7.31 4.90
N THR A 127 16.52 6.72 3.72
CA THR A 127 16.59 5.26 3.53
C THR A 127 17.99 4.71 3.84
N GLU A 128 19.05 5.40 3.43
CA GLU A 128 20.43 5.00 3.77
C GLU A 128 20.68 5.08 5.28
N LYS A 129 20.22 6.14 5.97
CA LYS A 129 20.38 6.28 7.43
C LYS A 129 19.62 5.23 8.23
N ILE A 130 18.38 4.92 7.84
CA ILE A 130 17.57 3.87 8.49
C ILE A 130 18.29 2.53 8.39
N LEU A 131 18.74 2.17 7.19
CA LEU A 131 19.46 0.92 6.93
C LEU A 131 20.85 0.91 7.59
N ALA A 132 21.53 2.06 7.74
CA ALA A 132 22.83 2.17 8.40
C ALA A 132 22.69 1.89 9.90
N ARG A 133 21.78 2.62 10.57
CA ARG A 133 21.36 2.36 11.97
C ARG A 133 20.98 0.89 12.18
N ALA A 134 20.15 0.36 11.30
CA ALA A 134 19.66 -1.02 11.37
C ALA A 134 20.69 -2.10 10.96
N SER A 135 21.90 -1.73 10.54
CA SER A 135 23.00 -2.65 10.23
C SER A 135 24.28 -2.36 11.03
N GLU A 136 24.15 -1.62 12.15
CA GLU A 136 25.24 -1.18 13.03
C GLU A 136 26.36 -0.40 12.30
N LYS A 137 26.04 0.21 11.15
CA LYS A 137 26.95 0.99 10.31
C LYS A 137 26.79 2.49 10.51
N THR A 138 27.89 3.21 10.40
CA THR A 138 27.93 4.69 10.44
C THR A 138 27.74 5.36 9.08
N HIS A 139 27.84 4.61 7.98
CA HIS A 139 27.63 5.07 6.60
C HIS A 139 27.12 3.94 5.70
N LEU A 140 26.28 4.27 4.72
CA LEU A 140 25.86 3.37 3.64
C LEU A 140 25.75 4.07 2.29
N SER A 141 25.96 3.28 1.23
CA SER A 141 25.91 3.70 -0.17
C SER A 141 24.97 2.81 -0.98
N PRO A 142 24.29 3.32 -2.03
CA PRO A 142 23.39 2.51 -2.84
C PRO A 142 24.11 1.33 -3.51
N GLY A 143 23.46 0.18 -3.53
CA GLY A 143 24.01 -1.06 -4.10
C GLY A 143 24.79 -1.94 -3.12
N GLU A 144 25.17 -1.44 -1.94
CA GLU A 144 25.69 -2.28 -0.85
C GLU A 144 24.65 -3.33 -0.43
N ASN A 145 25.09 -4.54 -0.09
CA ASN A 145 24.27 -5.53 0.61
C ASN A 145 24.61 -5.49 2.10
N VAL A 146 23.60 -5.48 2.97
CA VAL A 146 23.75 -5.44 4.42
C VAL A 146 22.79 -6.41 5.10
N TRP A 147 23.24 -7.02 6.21
CA TRP A 147 22.33 -7.61 7.18
C TRP A 147 21.66 -6.49 7.96
N VAL A 148 20.34 -6.53 8.01
CA VAL A 148 19.50 -5.47 8.57
C VAL A 148 18.59 -6.07 9.62
N ASP A 149 18.64 -5.50 10.82
CA ASP A 149 17.83 -5.87 11.97
C ASP A 149 16.40 -5.37 11.79
N VAL A 150 15.44 -6.25 12.05
CA VAL A 150 14.02 -6.00 11.80
C VAL A 150 13.36 -5.52 13.08
N ASP A 151 12.71 -4.36 13.02
CA ASP A 151 11.98 -3.80 14.16
C ASP A 151 10.59 -4.40 14.29
N ILE A 152 9.91 -4.64 13.17
CA ILE A 152 8.61 -5.32 13.11
C ILE A 152 8.57 -6.22 11.86
N LEU A 153 8.10 -7.46 12.01
CA LEU A 153 7.63 -8.31 10.91
C LEU A 153 6.11 -8.44 10.98
N MET A 154 5.40 -8.03 9.92
CA MET A 154 3.96 -8.26 9.78
C MET A 154 3.66 -9.46 8.87
N THR A 155 2.67 -10.27 9.22
CA THR A 155 2.07 -11.21 8.28
C THR A 155 0.56 -11.35 8.44
N HIS A 156 -0.09 -11.81 7.37
CA HIS A 156 -1.55 -11.92 7.26
C HIS A 156 -1.99 -13.32 6.80
N ASP A 157 -3.30 -13.53 6.65
CA ASP A 157 -3.93 -14.84 6.39
C ASP A 157 -3.54 -15.52 5.07
N VAL A 158 -3.13 -14.76 4.04
CA VAL A 158 -2.71 -15.36 2.76
C VAL A 158 -1.30 -15.94 2.84
N CYS A 159 -0.36 -15.17 3.40
CA CYS A 159 1.08 -15.46 3.34
C CYS A 159 1.67 -16.06 4.62
N GLY A 160 1.00 -15.85 5.77
CA GLY A 160 1.45 -16.33 7.08
C GLY A 160 1.59 -17.85 7.17
N PRO A 161 0.60 -18.67 6.76
CA PRO A 161 0.73 -20.12 6.77
C PRO A 161 1.94 -20.66 5.99
N GLY A 162 2.29 -20.02 4.86
CA GLY A 162 3.49 -20.35 4.09
C GLY A 162 4.78 -19.96 4.81
N SER A 163 4.81 -18.78 5.43
CA SER A 163 5.95 -18.26 6.20
C SER A 163 6.23 -19.11 7.45
N ILE A 164 5.18 -19.46 8.19
CA ILE A 164 5.21 -20.37 9.35
C ILE A 164 5.71 -21.76 8.94
N GLY A 165 5.24 -22.28 7.81
CA GLY A 165 5.67 -23.58 7.28
C GLY A 165 7.16 -23.61 6.94
N ILE A 166 7.70 -22.52 6.38
CA ILE A 166 9.14 -22.38 6.09
C ILE A 166 9.94 -22.23 7.38
N PHE A 167 9.51 -21.36 8.31
CA PHE A 167 10.15 -21.20 9.62
C PHE A 167 10.30 -22.54 10.35
N LYS A 168 9.21 -23.32 10.49
CA LYS A 168 9.23 -24.65 11.11
C LYS A 168 10.00 -25.71 10.33
N LYS A 169 10.22 -25.51 9.02
CA LYS A 169 11.03 -26.40 8.18
C LYS A 169 12.53 -26.14 8.37
N GLU A 170 12.97 -24.89 8.28
CA GLU A 170 14.41 -24.56 8.29
C GLU A 170 14.98 -24.41 9.71
N PHE A 171 14.21 -23.90 10.68
CA PHE A 171 14.64 -23.77 12.09
C PHE A 171 14.17 -24.94 12.97
N GLY A 172 13.23 -25.76 12.48
CA GLY A 172 12.71 -26.95 13.15
C GLY A 172 11.36 -26.74 13.86
N GLN A 173 10.62 -27.83 14.05
CA GLN A 173 9.21 -27.79 14.50
C GLN A 173 9.01 -27.19 15.91
N ASN A 174 10.02 -27.28 16.77
CA ASN A 174 10.00 -26.77 18.15
C ASN A 174 10.72 -25.41 18.28
N ALA A 175 11.14 -24.78 17.18
CA ALA A 175 11.81 -23.50 17.20
C ALA A 175 10.93 -22.41 17.84
N LYS A 176 11.57 -21.44 18.48
CA LYS A 176 10.91 -20.21 18.92
C LYS A 176 11.28 -19.05 18.02
N VAL A 177 10.29 -18.19 17.78
CA VAL A 177 10.48 -16.96 17.02
C VAL A 177 11.50 -16.06 17.71
N TRP A 178 12.23 -15.25 16.93
CA TRP A 178 13.32 -14.41 17.46
C TRP A 178 12.84 -13.44 18.55
N ASP A 179 11.66 -12.86 18.36
CA ASP A 179 10.98 -11.99 19.31
C ASP A 179 9.45 -12.05 19.09
N ARG A 180 8.73 -12.55 20.10
CA ARG A 180 7.26 -12.70 20.08
C ARG A 180 6.50 -11.36 20.09
N GLU A 181 7.20 -10.27 20.38
CA GLU A 181 6.66 -8.91 20.49
C GLU A 181 7.04 -8.02 19.29
N LYS A 182 7.92 -8.50 18.40
CA LYS A 182 8.19 -7.87 17.09
C LYS A 182 7.49 -8.54 15.90
N ILE A 183 6.73 -9.61 16.15
CA ILE A 183 5.86 -10.25 15.14
C ILE A 183 4.42 -9.76 15.33
N VAL A 184 3.84 -9.24 14.25
CA VAL A 184 2.45 -8.77 14.18
C VAL A 184 1.67 -9.63 13.19
N ILE A 185 0.53 -10.17 13.61
CA ILE A 185 -0.30 -11.08 12.80
C ILE A 185 -1.73 -10.54 12.71
N ILE A 186 -2.16 -10.23 11.48
CA ILE A 186 -3.46 -9.60 11.19
C ILE A 186 -4.14 -10.35 10.04
N PRO A 187 -5.19 -11.16 10.28
CA PRO A 187 -6.07 -11.66 9.23
C PRO A 187 -6.93 -10.52 8.67
N ASP A 188 -6.94 -10.28 7.36
CA ASP A 188 -7.71 -9.16 6.75
C ASP A 188 -8.11 -9.37 5.27
N HIS A 189 -7.59 -10.40 4.61
CA HIS A 189 -7.76 -10.61 3.16
C HIS A 189 -8.89 -11.60 2.81
N TYR A 190 -8.79 -12.86 3.25
CA TYR A 190 -9.73 -13.93 2.95
C TYR A 190 -10.56 -14.30 4.19
N ILE A 191 -11.30 -13.31 4.69
CA ILE A 191 -12.18 -13.38 5.85
C ILE A 191 -13.59 -12.93 5.45
N PHE A 192 -14.59 -13.16 6.32
CA PHE A 192 -16.02 -13.00 5.98
C PHE A 192 -16.42 -13.80 4.71
N THR A 193 -15.98 -15.06 4.65
CA THR A 193 -16.15 -16.01 3.55
C THR A 193 -16.41 -17.41 4.08
N ASN A 194 -17.16 -18.21 3.32
CA ASN A 194 -17.45 -19.62 3.59
C ASN A 194 -16.40 -20.57 2.98
N ASP A 195 -15.36 -20.06 2.31
CA ASP A 195 -14.30 -20.90 1.74
C ASP A 195 -13.48 -21.57 2.85
N GLU A 196 -13.51 -22.90 2.90
CA GLU A 196 -12.84 -23.71 3.92
C GLU A 196 -11.32 -23.52 3.94
N ARG A 197 -10.69 -23.21 2.79
CA ARG A 197 -9.23 -23.08 2.65
C ARG A 197 -8.77 -21.74 3.18
N ALA A 198 -9.55 -20.69 2.92
CA ALA A 198 -9.40 -19.37 3.52
C ALA A 198 -9.57 -19.43 5.04
N ASN A 199 -10.65 -20.06 5.50
CA ASN A 199 -10.92 -20.27 6.94
C ASN A 199 -9.77 -20.97 7.65
N ARG A 200 -9.34 -22.13 7.13
CA ARG A 200 -8.20 -22.92 7.64
C ARG A 200 -6.90 -22.12 7.74
N ASN A 201 -6.66 -21.15 6.86
CA ASN A 201 -5.45 -20.31 6.95
C ASN A 201 -5.45 -19.48 8.24
N VAL A 202 -6.59 -18.93 8.66
CA VAL A 202 -6.73 -18.19 9.92
C VAL A 202 -6.58 -19.11 11.13
N ASP A 203 -7.03 -20.37 11.02
CA ASP A 203 -6.81 -21.38 12.06
C ASP A 203 -5.31 -21.72 12.23
N ILE A 204 -4.56 -21.87 11.13
CA ILE A 204 -3.09 -22.04 11.17
C ILE A 204 -2.38 -20.84 11.82
N LEU A 205 -2.86 -19.61 11.59
CA LEU A 205 -2.35 -18.43 12.30
C LEU A 205 -2.60 -18.53 13.80
N ARG A 206 -3.83 -18.87 14.20
CA ARG A 206 -4.23 -18.96 15.62
C ARG A 206 -3.42 -20.01 16.38
N ASP A 207 -3.24 -21.20 15.80
CA ASP A 207 -2.44 -22.27 16.39
C ASP A 207 -0.98 -21.83 16.61
N PHE A 208 -0.38 -21.17 15.61
CA PHE A 208 0.98 -20.63 15.71
C PHE A 208 1.09 -19.50 16.74
N CYS A 209 0.12 -18.58 16.78
CA CYS A 209 0.07 -17.49 17.76
C CYS A 209 0.00 -18.02 19.20
N ALA A 210 -0.78 -19.08 19.44
CA ALA A 210 -0.87 -19.75 20.73
C ALA A 210 0.43 -20.49 21.09
N GLU A 211 0.99 -21.28 20.16
CA GLU A 211 2.23 -22.04 20.36
C GLU A 211 3.45 -21.16 20.65
N GLN A 212 3.55 -20.02 19.95
CA GLN A 212 4.67 -19.09 20.06
C GLN A 212 4.41 -17.96 21.06
N ASN A 213 3.19 -17.88 21.62
CA ASN A 213 2.74 -16.80 22.51
C ASN A 213 2.98 -15.41 21.87
N ILE A 214 2.54 -15.23 20.63
CA ILE A 214 2.68 -13.98 19.88
C ILE A 214 1.82 -12.90 20.55
N LYS A 215 2.43 -11.75 20.87
CA LYS A 215 1.76 -10.67 21.61
C LYS A 215 0.75 -9.89 20.76
N TYR A 216 1.04 -9.70 19.48
CA TYR A 216 0.28 -8.84 18.57
C TYR A 216 -0.46 -9.66 17.51
N PHE A 217 -1.42 -10.48 17.97
CA PHE A 217 -2.32 -11.24 17.10
C PHE A 217 -3.73 -10.65 17.17
N TYR A 218 -4.20 -10.11 16.04
CA TYR A 218 -5.44 -9.35 15.94
C TYR A 218 -6.56 -10.23 15.33
N ASP A 219 -6.96 -11.26 16.09
CA ASP A 219 -7.76 -12.40 15.63
C ASP A 219 -9.21 -12.07 15.21
N ILE A 220 -9.74 -12.87 14.29
CA ILE A 220 -11.15 -12.93 13.90
C ILE A 220 -11.69 -14.34 14.26
N GLN A 221 -12.23 -14.43 15.48
CA GLN A 221 -12.82 -15.64 16.06
C GLN A 221 -14.23 -15.88 15.50
N ASP A 222 -15.14 -14.91 15.65
CA ASP A 222 -16.43 -14.89 14.96
C ASP A 222 -16.22 -14.30 13.55
N ARG A 223 -16.19 -15.20 12.56
CA ARG A 223 -16.01 -14.87 11.14
C ARG A 223 -17.30 -14.44 10.43
N GLY A 224 -18.45 -14.48 11.11
CA GLY A 224 -19.73 -13.97 10.61
C GLY A 224 -20.01 -12.54 11.07
N ASN A 225 -19.52 -12.14 12.24
CA ASN A 225 -19.77 -10.82 12.83
C ASN A 225 -18.50 -10.20 13.43
N PHE A 226 -17.87 -9.29 12.68
CA PHE A 226 -16.67 -8.58 13.13
C PHE A 226 -16.83 -7.88 14.50
N LYS A 227 -18.04 -7.41 14.83
CA LYS A 227 -18.34 -6.67 16.09
C LYS A 227 -18.28 -7.55 17.34
N ALA A 228 -18.28 -8.87 17.19
CA ALA A 228 -18.05 -9.80 18.30
C ALA A 228 -16.55 -9.99 18.63
N ASN A 229 -15.64 -9.39 17.85
CA ASN A 229 -14.19 -9.57 17.97
C ASN A 229 -13.54 -8.23 18.39
N PRO A 230 -13.27 -7.98 19.68
CA PRO A 230 -12.64 -6.72 20.10
C PRO A 230 -11.19 -6.58 19.63
N ASP A 231 -10.49 -7.70 19.45
CA ASP A 231 -9.09 -7.74 19.03
C ASP A 231 -8.90 -7.64 17.51
N TYR A 232 -9.94 -7.92 16.72
CA TYR A 232 -9.88 -7.76 15.26
C TYR A 232 -9.70 -6.28 14.88
N LYS A 233 -8.78 -5.96 13.97
CA LYS A 233 -8.52 -4.56 13.59
C LYS A 233 -8.96 -4.19 12.18
N GLY A 234 -8.85 -5.09 11.20
CA GLY A 234 -9.08 -4.79 9.79
C GLY A 234 -7.79 -4.73 8.97
N VAL A 235 -7.84 -4.02 7.85
CA VAL A 235 -6.79 -3.94 6.82
C VAL A 235 -5.42 -3.71 7.44
N CYS A 236 -4.52 -4.67 7.21
CA CYS A 236 -3.27 -4.84 7.96
C CYS A 236 -2.42 -3.57 8.06
N HIS A 237 -2.21 -2.84 6.96
CA HIS A 237 -1.40 -1.61 6.94
C HIS A 237 -2.00 -0.45 7.74
N ILE A 238 -3.33 -0.38 7.84
CA ILE A 238 -4.02 0.68 8.58
C ILE A 238 -4.14 0.28 10.06
N ALA A 239 -4.30 -1.02 10.35
CA ALA A 239 -4.18 -1.56 11.70
C ALA A 239 -2.77 -1.37 12.29
N LEU A 240 -1.70 -1.61 11.52
CA LEU A 240 -0.31 -1.34 11.95
C LEU A 240 -0.13 0.13 12.40
N ALA A 241 -0.68 1.08 11.64
CA ALA A 241 -0.65 2.50 11.99
C ALA A 241 -1.49 2.81 13.24
N GLN A 242 -2.74 2.35 13.28
CA GLN A 242 -3.69 2.64 14.36
C GLN A 242 -3.32 1.97 15.70
N GLU A 243 -2.48 0.93 15.68
CA GLU A 243 -2.03 0.18 16.87
C GLU A 243 -0.56 0.45 17.25
N GLY A 244 0.07 1.50 16.68
CA GLY A 244 1.38 1.99 17.15
C GLY A 244 2.61 1.21 16.66
N HIS A 245 2.48 0.42 15.59
CA HIS A 245 3.58 -0.36 14.99
C HIS A 245 4.43 0.43 13.98
N CYS A 246 3.89 1.51 13.42
CA CYS A 246 4.60 2.36 12.47
C CYS A 246 5.35 3.51 13.18
N ARG A 247 6.60 3.29 13.61
CA ARG A 247 7.40 4.27 14.37
C ARG A 247 8.60 4.81 13.57
N PRO A 248 8.84 6.13 13.54
CA PRO A 248 9.89 6.76 12.73
C PRO A 248 11.29 6.15 12.89
N GLY A 249 12.00 6.04 11.77
CA GLY A 249 13.39 5.55 11.70
C GLY A 249 13.57 4.04 11.74
N GLU A 250 12.51 3.26 11.93
CA GLU A 250 12.56 1.79 12.01
C GLU A 250 12.55 1.06 10.67
N VAL A 251 12.86 -0.23 10.71
CA VAL A 251 12.72 -1.20 9.61
C VAL A 251 11.50 -2.10 9.84
N LEU A 252 10.47 -1.95 9.00
CA LEU A 252 9.24 -2.75 9.07
C LEU A 252 9.12 -3.61 7.80
N LEU A 253 9.21 -4.93 7.97
CA LEU A 253 9.04 -5.88 6.87
C LEU A 253 7.66 -6.55 6.95
N GLY A 254 7.12 -6.98 5.81
CA GLY A 254 5.83 -7.65 5.80
C GLY A 254 5.62 -8.56 4.59
N THR A 255 4.71 -9.51 4.72
CA THR A 255 4.43 -10.50 3.66
C THR A 255 3.42 -10.05 2.60
N ASP A 256 2.99 -8.78 2.64
CA ASP A 256 2.24 -8.14 1.55
C ASP A 256 3.07 -7.06 0.84
N SER A 257 2.78 -6.88 -0.44
CA SER A 257 3.38 -5.88 -1.32
C SER A 257 3.20 -4.43 -0.87
N HIS A 258 2.11 -4.08 -0.16
CA HIS A 258 1.80 -2.71 0.23
C HIS A 258 2.36 -2.31 1.61
N THR A 259 3.23 -3.12 2.22
CA THR A 259 3.92 -2.76 3.47
C THR A 259 4.68 -1.43 3.38
N CYS A 260 5.05 -0.98 2.19
CA CYS A 260 5.59 0.37 1.94
C CYS A 260 4.71 1.53 2.44
N THR A 261 3.41 1.30 2.70
CA THR A 261 2.49 2.24 3.38
C THR A 261 3.11 2.85 4.65
N ALA A 262 3.82 2.04 5.46
CA ALA A 262 4.40 2.48 6.71
C ALA A 262 5.55 3.50 6.53
N GLY A 263 6.07 3.65 5.31
CA GLY A 263 6.97 4.74 4.92
C GLY A 263 6.40 6.14 5.14
N ALA A 264 5.07 6.29 5.26
CA ALA A 264 4.41 7.53 5.67
C ALA A 264 4.87 8.07 7.03
N PHE A 265 5.41 7.20 7.89
CA PHE A 265 5.92 7.51 9.22
C PHE A 265 7.44 7.73 9.23
N GLY A 266 8.11 7.70 8.07
CA GLY A 266 9.57 7.76 7.98
C GLY A 266 10.28 6.46 8.37
N GLN A 267 9.63 5.31 8.13
CA GLN A 267 10.23 3.97 8.23
C GLN A 267 10.80 3.49 6.89
N PHE A 268 11.81 2.62 6.91
CA PHE A 268 12.10 1.77 5.77
C PHE A 268 11.12 0.60 5.82
N ALA A 269 10.09 0.63 4.97
CA ALA A 269 9.06 -0.40 4.93
C ALA A 269 8.92 -1.02 3.55
N THR A 270 8.93 -2.36 3.46
CA THR A 270 8.93 -3.08 2.18
C THR A 270 8.31 -4.48 2.31
N GLY A 271 7.68 -4.94 1.22
CA GLY A 271 7.14 -6.30 1.12
C GLY A 271 8.24 -7.33 0.84
N ILE A 272 8.15 -8.51 1.47
CA ILE A 272 9.12 -9.62 1.35
C ILE A 272 8.40 -10.95 1.10
N GLY A 273 9.12 -11.96 0.59
CA GLY A 273 8.53 -13.27 0.30
C GLY A 273 8.37 -14.14 1.55
N ASN A 274 7.54 -15.19 1.47
CA ASN A 274 7.35 -16.16 2.57
C ASN A 274 8.67 -16.80 3.06
N THR A 275 9.66 -16.94 2.17
CA THR A 275 10.99 -17.46 2.52
C THR A 275 11.79 -16.46 3.36
N ASP A 276 11.80 -15.20 2.96
CA ASP A 276 12.44 -14.11 3.70
C ASP A 276 11.74 -13.92 5.06
N ALA A 277 10.41 -13.96 5.11
CA ALA A 277 9.64 -13.84 6.34
C ALA A 277 9.87 -15.03 7.27
N GLY A 278 9.91 -16.26 6.74
CA GLY A 278 10.27 -17.46 7.51
C GLY A 278 11.71 -17.42 8.05
N PHE A 279 12.64 -16.78 7.33
CA PHE A 279 13.99 -16.50 7.81
C PHE A 279 13.99 -15.44 8.93
N VAL A 280 13.32 -14.30 8.74
CA VAL A 280 13.18 -13.24 9.76
C VAL A 280 12.53 -13.79 11.02
N MET A 281 11.49 -14.63 10.92
CA MET A 281 10.84 -15.28 12.06
C MET A 281 11.83 -16.00 12.99
N GLY A 282 12.89 -16.62 12.47
CA GLY A 282 13.91 -17.30 13.27
C GLY A 282 15.18 -16.47 13.56
N ALA A 283 15.54 -15.52 12.70
CA ALA A 283 16.82 -14.79 12.78
C ALA A 283 16.72 -13.32 13.22
N GLY A 284 15.54 -12.69 13.13
CA GLY A 284 15.32 -11.27 13.44
C GLY A 284 16.01 -10.28 12.49
N LYS A 285 16.66 -10.77 11.43
CA LYS A 285 17.47 -9.99 10.48
C LYS A 285 17.18 -10.44 9.04
N LEU A 286 17.43 -9.59 8.04
CA LEU A 286 17.38 -9.95 6.62
C LEU A 286 18.53 -9.32 5.83
N LEU A 287 19.00 -9.99 4.77
CA LEU A 287 19.99 -9.43 3.85
C LEU A 287 19.30 -8.50 2.83
N LEU A 288 19.53 -7.20 2.94
CA LEU A 288 18.94 -6.20 2.05
C LEU A 288 20.01 -5.47 1.23
N LYS A 289 19.72 -5.25 -0.05
CA LYS A 289 20.44 -4.27 -0.87
C LYS A 289 19.90 -2.87 -0.62
N VAL A 290 20.80 -1.92 -0.36
CA VAL A 290 20.50 -0.48 -0.20
C VAL A 290 20.01 0.08 -1.55
N PRO A 291 18.78 0.60 -1.65
CA PRO A 291 18.26 1.17 -2.88
C PRO A 291 18.75 2.63 -3.06
N PRO A 292 19.04 3.08 -4.29
CA PRO A 292 19.19 4.51 -4.57
C PRO A 292 17.84 5.22 -4.48
N THR A 293 17.84 6.48 -4.05
CA THR A 293 16.61 7.24 -3.78
C THR A 293 16.26 8.17 -4.94
N LEU A 294 15.01 8.11 -5.42
CA LEU A 294 14.36 9.14 -6.22
C LEU A 294 13.66 10.13 -5.27
N ARG A 295 13.81 11.44 -5.50
CA ARG A 295 13.10 12.46 -4.72
C ARG A 295 11.94 13.07 -5.51
N PHE A 296 10.81 13.27 -4.85
CA PHE A 296 9.60 13.89 -5.39
C PHE A 296 9.28 15.11 -4.53
N VAL A 297 9.55 16.30 -5.07
CA VAL A 297 9.25 17.57 -4.41
C VAL A 297 7.88 18.04 -4.88
N MET A 298 6.96 18.26 -3.94
CA MET A 298 5.57 18.60 -4.19
C MET A 298 5.26 19.88 -3.42
N ASP A 299 5.27 21.00 -4.14
CA ASP A 299 5.13 22.35 -3.60
C ASP A 299 3.86 23.03 -4.14
N GLY A 300 3.35 23.98 -3.37
CA GLY A 300 2.10 24.69 -3.66
C GLY A 300 0.94 24.27 -2.77
N GLU A 301 -0.13 25.05 -2.84
CA GLU A 301 -1.41 24.81 -2.18
C GLU A 301 -2.18 23.70 -2.92
N MET A 302 -2.73 22.74 -2.19
CA MET A 302 -3.52 21.64 -2.76
C MET A 302 -4.96 22.10 -2.98
N PRO A 303 -5.52 22.06 -4.20
CA PRO A 303 -6.92 22.42 -4.43
C PRO A 303 -7.88 21.47 -3.69
N ASP A 304 -9.00 21.97 -3.16
CA ASP A 304 -9.96 21.21 -2.35
C ASP A 304 -10.60 19.98 -3.05
N TYR A 305 -10.44 19.87 -4.37
CA TYR A 305 -10.89 18.74 -5.20
C TYR A 305 -9.80 17.69 -5.48
N ILE A 306 -8.57 17.91 -5.00
CA ILE A 306 -7.41 17.01 -5.13
C ILE A 306 -7.16 16.30 -3.79
N LEU A 307 -6.80 15.02 -3.84
CA LEU A 307 -6.35 14.25 -2.68
C LEU A 307 -5.02 13.56 -2.99
N ALA A 308 -4.33 13.07 -1.96
CA ALA A 308 -3.10 12.28 -2.11
C ALA A 308 -3.19 11.09 -3.08
N LYS A 309 -4.39 10.60 -3.44
CA LYS A 309 -4.57 9.63 -4.52
C LYS A 309 -4.21 10.22 -5.89
N ASP A 310 -4.73 11.39 -6.23
CA ASP A 310 -4.45 12.05 -7.51
C ASP A 310 -2.96 12.39 -7.61
N LEU A 311 -2.35 12.81 -6.49
CA LEU A 311 -0.91 13.08 -6.37
C LEU A 311 -0.05 11.86 -6.75
N ILE A 312 -0.34 10.68 -6.20
CA ILE A 312 0.47 9.48 -6.48
C ILE A 312 0.15 8.86 -7.85
N LEU A 313 -1.10 8.95 -8.34
CA LEU A 313 -1.42 8.56 -9.71
C LEU A 313 -0.74 9.46 -10.76
N GLN A 314 -0.62 10.77 -10.49
CA GLN A 314 0.16 11.68 -11.33
C GLN A 314 1.62 11.24 -11.43
N ILE A 315 2.24 10.88 -10.30
CA ILE A 315 3.63 10.40 -10.24
C ILE A 315 3.79 9.05 -10.97
N ILE A 316 2.92 8.07 -10.71
CA ILE A 316 3.01 6.73 -11.33
C ILE A 316 2.86 6.84 -12.85
N GLY A 317 1.92 7.65 -13.35
CA GLY A 317 1.76 7.90 -14.78
C GLY A 317 2.84 8.81 -15.42
N GLU A 318 3.74 9.40 -14.62
CA GLU A 318 4.93 10.11 -15.11
C GLU A 318 6.12 9.17 -15.27
N ILE A 319 6.31 8.26 -14.31
CA ILE A 319 7.51 7.40 -14.23
C ILE A 319 7.27 5.95 -14.71
N SER A 320 6.02 5.57 -15.02
CA SER A 320 5.53 4.20 -15.30
C SER A 320 5.58 3.23 -14.11
N VAL A 321 4.92 2.07 -14.27
CA VAL A 321 4.98 0.95 -13.29
C VAL A 321 6.39 0.38 -13.04
N ALA A 322 7.40 0.80 -13.81
CA ALA A 322 8.80 0.40 -13.65
C ALA A 322 9.76 1.54 -13.26
N GLY A 323 9.28 2.79 -13.14
CA GLY A 323 10.14 3.95 -12.91
C GLY A 323 10.96 3.86 -11.62
N ALA A 324 10.33 3.39 -10.54
CA ALA A 324 10.95 3.23 -9.24
C ALA A 324 11.52 1.82 -8.99
N THR A 325 11.57 0.90 -9.98
CA THR A 325 12.09 -0.47 -9.79
C THR A 325 13.49 -0.47 -9.16
N TYR A 326 13.60 -1.15 -8.01
CA TYR A 326 14.77 -1.22 -7.10
C TYR A 326 15.20 0.09 -6.41
N LYS A 327 14.35 1.12 -6.38
CA LYS A 327 14.65 2.46 -5.85
C LYS A 327 13.77 2.77 -4.62
N SER A 328 14.22 3.70 -3.80
CA SER A 328 13.40 4.36 -2.77
C SER A 328 12.71 5.59 -3.36
N MET A 329 11.53 5.96 -2.85
CA MET A 329 10.80 7.18 -3.23
C MET A 329 10.66 8.10 -2.01
N GLU A 330 11.41 9.20 -1.98
CA GLU A 330 11.37 10.21 -0.92
C GLU A 330 10.46 11.38 -1.32
N PHE A 331 9.37 11.58 -0.58
CA PHE A 331 8.40 12.65 -0.81
C PHE A 331 8.64 13.83 0.13
N VAL A 332 8.77 15.04 -0.42
CA VAL A 332 9.06 16.29 0.31
C VAL A 332 8.34 17.48 -0.33
N GLY A 333 8.40 18.65 0.29
CA GLY A 333 7.80 19.90 -0.24
C GLY A 333 6.58 20.35 0.55
N SER A 334 6.14 21.59 0.33
CA SER A 334 5.12 22.25 1.17
C SER A 334 3.79 21.50 1.20
N THR A 335 3.42 20.84 0.09
CA THR A 335 2.19 20.05 0.02
C THR A 335 2.30 18.82 0.94
N VAL A 336 3.41 18.07 0.88
CA VAL A 336 3.62 16.86 1.70
C VAL A 336 3.59 17.18 3.20
N GLU A 337 4.16 18.33 3.59
CA GLU A 337 4.11 18.83 4.97
C GLU A 337 2.66 19.13 5.41
N SER A 338 1.81 19.65 4.52
CA SER A 338 0.39 19.91 4.82
C SER A 338 -0.50 18.66 4.87
N LEU A 339 -0.12 17.56 4.20
CA LEU A 339 -0.91 16.32 4.17
C LEU A 339 -1.06 15.71 5.57
N ASN A 340 -2.26 15.23 5.88
CA ASN A 340 -2.51 14.44 7.08
C ASN A 340 -1.91 13.01 6.97
N MET A 341 -1.83 12.26 8.08
CA MET A 341 -1.22 10.92 8.08
C MET A 341 -1.95 9.89 7.21
N GLU A 342 -3.27 9.99 7.04
CA GLU A 342 -4.01 9.09 6.15
C GLU A 342 -3.66 9.36 4.68
N GLU A 343 -3.49 10.62 4.30
CA GLU A 343 -3.02 11.01 2.98
C GLU A 343 -1.56 10.63 2.72
N ARG A 344 -0.66 10.79 3.70
CA ARG A 344 0.72 10.30 3.61
C ARG A 344 0.76 8.78 3.45
N MET A 345 -0.14 8.04 4.13
CA MET A 345 -0.32 6.60 3.90
C MET A 345 -0.79 6.30 2.48
N THR A 346 -1.71 7.09 1.90
CA THR A 346 -2.13 6.94 0.49
C THR A 346 -0.96 7.12 -0.49
N LEU A 347 -0.08 8.11 -0.28
CA LEU A 347 1.15 8.27 -1.09
C LEU A 347 2.06 7.05 -1.00
N CYS A 348 2.46 6.68 0.22
CA CYS A 348 3.44 5.61 0.45
C CYS A 348 2.89 4.21 0.13
N ASN A 349 1.57 4.00 0.15
CA ASN A 349 0.95 2.74 -0.25
C ASN A 349 1.21 2.41 -1.72
N MET A 350 0.97 3.36 -2.64
CA MET A 350 1.05 3.06 -4.08
C MET A 350 2.47 3.11 -4.66
N VAL A 351 3.51 3.33 -3.84
CA VAL A 351 4.92 3.31 -4.27
C VAL A 351 5.32 2.00 -4.97
N VAL A 352 4.82 0.86 -4.48
CA VAL A 352 5.06 -0.45 -5.10
C VAL A 352 4.44 -0.58 -6.50
N GLU A 353 3.42 0.22 -6.83
CA GLU A 353 2.83 0.26 -8.18
C GLU A 353 3.69 1.01 -9.20
N ALA A 354 4.66 1.82 -8.75
CA ALA A 354 5.76 2.32 -9.59
C ALA A 354 6.98 1.37 -9.61
N GLY A 355 6.85 0.18 -9.00
CA GLY A 355 7.96 -0.75 -8.75
C GLY A 355 8.88 -0.32 -7.59
N GLY A 356 8.55 0.75 -6.86
CA GLY A 356 9.37 1.28 -5.77
C GLY A 356 9.50 0.31 -4.61
N LYS A 357 10.71 0.19 -4.04
CA LYS A 357 10.97 -0.75 -2.94
C LYS A 357 10.38 -0.26 -1.62
N ASN A 358 10.50 1.04 -1.33
CA ASN A 358 9.87 1.70 -0.21
C ASN A 358 9.57 3.16 -0.55
N GLY A 359 8.51 3.71 0.05
CA GLY A 359 8.34 5.16 0.17
C GLY A 359 8.96 5.66 1.47
N VAL A 360 9.28 6.96 1.55
CA VAL A 360 9.48 7.68 2.81
C VAL A 360 8.88 9.08 2.74
N VAL A 361 8.18 9.47 3.80
CA VAL A 361 7.87 10.87 4.13
C VAL A 361 8.66 11.22 5.40
N PRO A 362 9.35 12.37 5.48
CA PRO A 362 9.98 12.81 6.72
C PRO A 362 8.97 13.00 7.85
N ALA A 363 9.21 12.37 9.00
CA ALA A 363 8.38 12.56 10.18
C ALA A 363 8.39 14.02 10.65
N ASP A 364 7.25 14.52 11.11
CA ASP A 364 7.09 15.89 11.63
C ASP A 364 6.00 15.94 12.71
N SER A 365 5.56 17.13 13.09
CA SER A 365 4.49 17.33 14.09
C SER A 365 3.18 16.60 13.77
N THR A 366 2.84 16.39 12.50
CA THR A 366 1.67 15.60 12.08
C THR A 366 1.89 14.11 12.36
N THR A 367 3.10 13.60 12.13
CA THR A 367 3.48 12.22 12.47
C THR A 367 3.57 12.00 13.98
N PHE A 368 4.24 12.89 14.73
CA PHE A 368 4.39 12.73 16.18
C PHE A 368 3.05 12.82 16.91
N LYS A 369 2.17 13.76 16.52
CA LYS A 369 0.81 13.89 17.07
C LYS A 369 -0.06 12.66 16.79
N TYR A 370 0.13 12.00 15.64
CA TYR A 370 -0.61 10.76 15.34
C TYR A 370 -0.16 9.58 16.21
N LEU A 371 1.09 9.58 16.69
CA LEU A 371 1.65 8.49 17.49
C LEU A 371 1.52 8.69 19.01
N GLU A 372 1.23 9.90 19.46
CA GLU A 372 1.19 10.32 20.88
C GLU A 372 0.28 9.43 21.75
N ASP A 373 -0.86 8.97 21.23
CA ASP A 373 -1.79 8.07 21.93
C ASP A 373 -1.71 6.61 21.45
N LYS A 374 -0.76 6.27 20.57
CA LYS A 374 -0.65 4.93 19.94
C LYS A 374 0.50 4.10 20.46
N THR A 375 1.60 4.71 20.89
CA THR A 375 2.78 3.96 21.33
C THR A 375 3.61 4.68 22.38
N SER A 376 4.08 3.92 23.36
CA SER A 376 5.03 4.35 24.39
C SER A 376 6.44 3.79 24.18
N LEU A 377 6.67 3.07 23.08
CA LEU A 377 7.99 2.56 22.72
C LEU A 377 8.87 3.70 22.18
N PRO A 378 10.15 3.79 22.58
CA PRO A 378 11.06 4.80 22.06
C PRO A 378 11.38 4.57 20.58
N TYR A 379 11.51 5.66 19.82
CA TYR A 379 11.91 5.65 18.41
C TYR A 379 12.74 6.91 18.08
N GLU A 380 13.54 6.86 17.02
CA GLU A 380 14.40 7.98 16.61
C GLU A 380 14.12 8.37 15.14
N PRO A 381 13.46 9.52 14.88
CA PRO A 381 13.22 9.97 13.51
C PRO A 381 14.52 10.43 12.85
N VAL A 382 14.86 9.86 11.69
CA VAL A 382 16.04 10.24 10.89
C VAL A 382 15.66 11.02 9.63
N TYR A 383 16.55 11.90 9.19
CA TYR A 383 16.33 12.84 8.09
C TYR A 383 17.47 12.80 7.09
N SER A 384 17.15 12.96 5.80
CA SER A 384 18.15 13.14 4.73
C SER A 384 19.05 14.33 5.02
N ASP A 385 20.36 14.13 4.87
CA ASP A 385 21.33 15.22 4.99
C ASP A 385 21.12 16.29 3.91
N GLN A 386 21.48 17.54 4.23
CA GLN A 386 21.37 18.67 3.29
C GLN A 386 22.14 18.45 1.98
N GLN A 387 23.20 17.63 1.99
CA GLN A 387 24.02 17.28 0.82
C GLN A 387 23.82 15.83 0.35
N ALA A 388 22.76 15.15 0.81
CA ALA A 388 22.44 13.79 0.40
C ALA A 388 22.22 13.70 -1.12
N ARG A 389 22.61 12.57 -1.73
CA ARG A 389 22.57 12.39 -3.19
C ARG A 389 21.36 11.58 -3.61
N PHE A 390 20.59 12.14 -4.54
CA PHE A 390 19.43 11.50 -5.15
C PHE A 390 19.76 11.09 -6.57
N LEU A 391 19.21 9.96 -7.02
CA LEU A 391 19.43 9.45 -8.38
C LEU A 391 18.75 10.33 -9.43
N SER A 392 17.54 10.82 -9.10
CA SER A 392 16.81 11.88 -9.80
C SER A 392 15.99 12.68 -8.80
N GLU A 393 15.68 13.93 -9.13
CA GLU A 393 14.71 14.76 -8.42
C GLU A 393 13.62 15.21 -9.40
N TYR A 394 12.36 14.99 -9.03
CA TYR A 394 11.16 15.41 -9.76
C TYR A 394 10.48 16.53 -8.98
N ARG A 395 9.90 17.52 -9.67
CA ARG A 395 9.27 18.69 -9.03
C ARG A 395 7.88 18.92 -9.60
N PHE A 396 6.88 19.04 -8.72
CA PHE A 396 5.48 19.20 -9.05
C PHE A 396 4.91 20.45 -8.37
N ASP A 397 4.20 21.26 -9.14
CA ASP A 397 3.40 22.39 -8.66
C ASP A 397 1.96 21.91 -8.49
N ILE A 398 1.55 21.70 -7.24
CA ILE A 398 0.30 21.01 -6.92
C ILE A 398 -0.92 21.91 -7.16
N SER A 399 -0.74 23.23 -7.18
CA SER A 399 -1.80 24.21 -7.49
C SER A 399 -2.36 24.09 -8.91
N LYS A 400 -1.68 23.32 -9.77
CA LYS A 400 -2.02 23.09 -11.19
C LYS A 400 -2.51 21.68 -11.49
N LEU A 401 -2.63 20.81 -10.49
CA LEU A 401 -3.14 19.46 -10.72
C LEU A 401 -4.66 19.45 -10.88
N GLU A 402 -5.12 18.60 -11.77
CA GLU A 402 -6.53 18.32 -12.03
C GLU A 402 -6.84 16.87 -11.62
N PRO A 403 -8.09 16.50 -11.29
CA PRO A 403 -8.42 15.14 -10.83
C PRO A 403 -8.06 14.06 -11.86
N ILE A 404 -7.48 12.94 -11.40
CA ILE A 404 -6.88 11.91 -12.26
C ILE A 404 -7.53 10.55 -12.04
N VAL A 405 -7.65 9.80 -13.14
CA VAL A 405 -7.98 8.37 -13.13
C VAL A 405 -6.88 7.54 -13.79
N ALA A 406 -6.54 6.39 -13.22
CA ALA A 406 -5.75 5.37 -13.91
C ALA A 406 -6.70 4.36 -14.59
N LYS A 407 -6.74 4.41 -15.91
CA LYS A 407 -7.61 3.60 -16.76
C LYS A 407 -7.17 2.13 -16.78
N PRO A 408 -8.05 1.18 -17.12
CA PRO A 408 -7.70 -0.23 -17.26
C PRO A 408 -6.52 -0.42 -18.25
N HIS A 409 -5.61 -1.38 -18.07
CA HIS A 409 -5.44 -2.29 -16.93
C HIS A 409 -4.08 -2.08 -16.24
N SER A 410 -3.65 -0.82 -16.06
CA SER A 410 -2.38 -0.47 -15.41
C SER A 410 -2.51 0.79 -14.55
N PRO A 411 -1.86 0.88 -13.37
CA PRO A 411 -1.84 2.08 -12.54
C PRO A 411 -1.18 3.31 -13.19
N ASP A 412 -0.35 3.13 -14.22
CA ASP A 412 0.31 4.23 -14.96
C ASP A 412 -0.47 4.72 -16.20
N ASN A 413 -1.58 4.07 -16.56
CA ASN A 413 -2.44 4.49 -17.68
C ASN A 413 -3.33 5.70 -17.29
N ARG A 414 -2.70 6.79 -16.83
CA ARG A 414 -3.38 8.00 -16.36
C ARG A 414 -4.17 8.70 -17.47
N ALA A 415 -5.25 9.37 -17.07
CA ALA A 415 -5.98 10.39 -17.81
C ALA A 415 -6.61 11.37 -16.81
N LEU A 416 -7.01 12.55 -17.27
CA LEU A 416 -7.79 13.46 -16.44
C LEU A 416 -9.23 12.92 -16.33
N ALA A 417 -9.89 13.11 -15.17
CA ALA A 417 -11.25 12.61 -14.96
C ALA A 417 -12.24 13.12 -16.04
N ARG A 418 -12.14 14.40 -16.42
CA ARG A 418 -12.93 15.02 -17.51
C ARG A 418 -12.75 14.38 -18.89
N GLU A 419 -11.62 13.72 -19.15
CA GLU A 419 -11.32 13.07 -20.45
C GLU A 419 -11.99 11.69 -20.54
N CYS A 420 -12.40 11.12 -19.42
CA CYS A 420 -13.09 9.83 -19.33
C CYS A 420 -14.62 9.96 -19.20
N LYS A 421 -15.19 11.16 -19.33
CA LYS A 421 -16.63 11.45 -19.16
C LYS A 421 -17.60 10.55 -19.94
N ASP A 422 -17.17 10.00 -21.07
CA ASP A 422 -17.99 9.15 -21.94
C ASP A 422 -17.91 7.65 -21.54
N VAL A 423 -17.03 7.30 -20.58
CA VAL A 423 -16.92 5.97 -19.97
C VAL A 423 -18.09 5.76 -19.00
N LYS A 424 -19.12 5.06 -19.47
CA LYS A 424 -20.20 4.55 -18.62
C LYS A 424 -19.65 3.52 -17.63
N ILE A 425 -20.14 3.53 -16.39
CA ILE A 425 -19.75 2.59 -15.34
C ILE A 425 -20.95 1.80 -14.80
N ASP A 426 -20.70 0.61 -14.25
CA ASP A 426 -21.73 -0.23 -13.65
C ASP A 426 -21.81 -0.08 -12.12
N ARG A 427 -20.74 0.41 -11.48
CA ARG A 427 -20.58 0.46 -10.02
C ARG A 427 -19.41 1.31 -9.54
N VAL A 428 -19.44 1.71 -8.27
CA VAL A 428 -18.34 2.39 -7.56
C VAL A 428 -17.90 1.58 -6.33
N TYR A 429 -16.61 1.59 -5.99
CA TYR A 429 -16.05 0.94 -4.79
C TYR A 429 -15.17 1.92 -4.01
N ILE A 430 -15.54 2.22 -2.77
CA ILE A 430 -14.77 3.06 -1.85
C ILE A 430 -14.29 2.18 -0.69
N GLY A 431 -13.01 1.82 -0.68
CA GLY A 431 -12.42 0.96 0.35
C GLY A 431 -10.94 0.63 0.17
N SER A 432 -10.46 -0.35 0.93
CA SER A 432 -9.04 -0.80 1.01
C SER A 432 -8.09 0.21 1.68
N CYS A 433 -6.84 -0.19 1.92
CA CYS A 433 -5.79 0.64 2.54
C CYS A 433 -5.63 2.02 1.87
N THR A 434 -5.65 2.05 0.55
CA THR A 434 -5.55 3.29 -0.23
C THR A 434 -6.75 4.23 -0.15
N GLY A 435 -7.94 3.77 0.25
CA GLY A 435 -9.18 4.46 -0.12
C GLY A 435 -10.42 4.13 0.71
N GLY A 436 -10.22 3.57 1.90
CA GLY A 436 -11.25 3.24 2.90
C GLY A 436 -10.85 3.66 4.31
N LYS A 437 -10.07 4.72 4.46
CA LYS A 437 -9.70 5.36 5.73
C LYS A 437 -10.74 6.41 6.11
N THR A 438 -10.63 7.04 7.28
CA THR A 438 -11.69 7.95 7.76
C THR A 438 -11.82 9.19 6.89
N GLU A 439 -10.72 9.82 6.49
CA GLU A 439 -10.78 10.98 5.57
C GLU A 439 -11.25 10.60 4.15
N ASP A 440 -11.07 9.35 3.71
CA ASP A 440 -11.58 8.89 2.40
C ASP A 440 -13.13 8.91 2.36
N PHE A 441 -13.78 8.45 3.45
CA PHE A 441 -15.25 8.53 3.55
C PHE A 441 -15.74 9.95 3.82
N MET A 442 -15.01 10.74 4.62
CA MET A 442 -15.33 12.15 4.83
C MET A 442 -15.27 12.93 3.51
N ALA A 443 -14.30 12.65 2.63
CA ALA A 443 -14.22 13.23 1.29
C ALA A 443 -15.43 12.84 0.41
N ALA A 444 -15.75 11.55 0.32
CA ALA A 444 -16.92 11.10 -0.42
C ALA A 444 -18.22 11.74 0.09
N ALA A 445 -18.41 11.82 1.41
CA ALA A 445 -19.57 12.44 2.03
C ALA A 445 -19.62 13.97 1.83
N LYS A 446 -18.49 14.68 1.90
CA LYS A 446 -18.39 16.12 1.56
C LYS A 446 -18.92 16.39 0.14
N LEU A 447 -18.54 15.56 -0.84
CA LEU A 447 -19.02 15.71 -2.22
C LEU A 447 -20.51 15.39 -2.36
N PHE A 448 -21.02 14.38 -1.64
CA PHE A 448 -22.47 14.12 -1.62
C PHE A 448 -23.28 15.29 -1.02
N VAL A 449 -22.78 15.93 0.05
CA VAL A 449 -23.37 17.16 0.61
C VAL A 449 -23.33 18.29 -0.41
N ALA A 450 -22.17 18.59 -1.01
CA ALA A 450 -21.99 19.64 -2.01
C ALA A 450 -22.86 19.42 -3.26
N SER A 451 -23.09 18.15 -3.64
CA SER A 451 -23.98 17.80 -4.75
C SER A 451 -25.45 18.20 -4.54
N GLY A 452 -25.85 18.51 -3.30
CA GLY A 452 -27.25 18.68 -2.90
C GLY A 452 -27.96 17.36 -2.57
N TYR A 453 -27.24 16.37 -1.99
CA TYR A 453 -27.75 15.03 -1.67
C TYR A 453 -28.38 14.30 -2.87
N LYS A 454 -27.80 14.47 -4.07
CA LYS A 454 -28.24 13.76 -5.27
C LYS A 454 -28.10 12.24 -5.05
N LYS A 455 -29.08 11.47 -5.50
CA LYS A 455 -29.04 10.00 -5.43
C LYS A 455 -27.94 9.46 -6.35
N VAL A 456 -27.25 8.41 -5.91
CA VAL A 456 -26.35 7.64 -6.78
C VAL A 456 -27.14 6.90 -7.86
N LYS A 457 -26.55 6.71 -9.03
CA LYS A 457 -27.16 6.03 -10.19
C LYS A 457 -26.64 4.60 -10.40
N VAL A 458 -25.59 4.22 -9.67
CA VAL A 458 -24.97 2.89 -9.72
C VAL A 458 -24.69 2.38 -8.31
N PRO A 459 -24.74 1.06 -8.06
CA PRO A 459 -24.35 0.46 -6.79
C PRO A 459 -22.97 0.94 -6.33
N THR A 460 -22.90 1.40 -5.08
CA THR A 460 -21.79 2.19 -4.55
C THR A 460 -21.37 1.57 -3.22
N PHE A 461 -20.37 0.70 -3.32
CA PHE A 461 -19.95 -0.20 -2.27
C PHE A 461 -18.96 0.48 -1.33
N LEU A 462 -19.26 0.46 -0.03
CA LEU A 462 -18.48 1.11 1.02
C LEU A 462 -17.83 0.05 1.91
N VAL A 463 -16.49 -0.02 1.91
CA VAL A 463 -15.72 -1.03 2.68
C VAL A 463 -14.66 -0.34 3.54
N PRO A 464 -14.97 -0.03 4.81
CA PRO A 464 -14.01 0.56 5.75
C PRO A 464 -12.75 -0.28 5.94
N ALA A 465 -11.61 0.37 6.15
CA ALA A 465 -10.34 -0.31 6.34
C ALA A 465 -10.28 -1.00 7.71
N THR A 466 -10.69 -0.33 8.79
CA THR A 466 -10.58 -0.86 10.16
C THR A 466 -11.88 -0.74 10.94
N GLN A 467 -11.97 -1.44 12.09
CA GLN A 467 -13.08 -1.25 13.03
C GLN A 467 -13.21 0.21 13.49
N LYS A 468 -12.09 0.92 13.68
CA LYS A 468 -12.12 2.35 14.00
C LYS A 468 -12.76 3.15 12.87
N VAL A 469 -12.36 2.94 11.61
CA VAL A 469 -12.96 3.65 10.47
C VAL A 469 -14.45 3.31 10.31
N TRP A 470 -14.84 2.06 10.56
CA TRP A 470 -16.26 1.69 10.58
C TRP A 470 -17.03 2.49 11.65
N MET A 471 -16.51 2.58 12.88
CA MET A 471 -17.13 3.39 13.94
C MET A 471 -17.14 4.89 13.60
N ASP A 472 -16.06 5.42 13.03
CA ASP A 472 -15.95 6.82 12.62
C ASP A 472 -17.04 7.18 11.59
N VAL A 473 -17.28 6.33 10.59
CA VAL A 473 -18.31 6.52 9.55
C VAL A 473 -19.72 6.64 10.15
N TYR A 474 -20.00 5.98 11.26
CA TYR A 474 -21.30 6.05 11.95
C TYR A 474 -21.39 7.12 13.05
N SER A 475 -20.30 7.80 13.41
CA SER A 475 -20.26 8.70 14.58
C SER A 475 -19.69 10.09 14.34
N LEU A 476 -18.81 10.29 13.35
CA LEU A 476 -18.26 11.61 13.02
C LEU A 476 -19.23 12.41 12.14
N PRO A 477 -19.64 13.62 12.56
CA PRO A 477 -20.47 14.50 11.74
C PRO A 477 -19.63 15.13 10.62
N VAL A 478 -20.19 15.16 9.41
CA VAL A 478 -19.50 15.76 8.25
C VAL A 478 -19.67 17.28 8.26
N PRO A 479 -18.60 18.07 8.10
CA PRO A 479 -18.71 19.53 8.00
C PRO A 479 -19.70 19.97 6.91
N GLY A 480 -20.53 20.97 7.21
CA GLY A 480 -21.55 21.48 6.28
C GLY A 480 -22.83 20.63 6.15
N SER A 481 -22.87 19.40 6.67
CA SER A 481 -24.02 18.49 6.50
C SER A 481 -25.27 18.81 7.35
N GLY A 482 -25.19 19.82 8.23
CA GLY A 482 -26.18 20.04 9.29
C GLY A 482 -26.03 19.09 10.49
N GLY A 483 -24.90 18.39 10.62
CA GLY A 483 -24.60 17.47 11.73
C GLY A 483 -24.85 15.99 11.43
N LYS A 484 -25.18 15.64 10.18
CA LYS A 484 -25.29 14.25 9.72
C LYS A 484 -23.92 13.57 9.70
N THR A 485 -23.89 12.29 10.07
CA THR A 485 -22.70 11.42 9.94
C THR A 485 -22.51 10.92 8.51
N CYS A 486 -21.33 10.37 8.20
CA CYS A 486 -21.08 9.77 6.88
C CYS A 486 -22.12 8.71 6.53
N SER A 487 -22.44 7.79 7.45
CA SER A 487 -23.43 6.72 7.21
C SER A 487 -24.83 7.25 6.87
N GLN A 488 -25.30 8.31 7.55
CA GLN A 488 -26.59 8.95 7.27
C GLN A 488 -26.61 9.59 5.88
N ILE A 489 -25.52 10.26 5.48
CA ILE A 489 -25.39 10.87 4.15
C ILE A 489 -25.35 9.78 3.06
N PHE A 490 -24.65 8.67 3.31
CA PHE A 490 -24.55 7.53 2.39
C PHE A 490 -25.91 6.83 2.19
N GLU A 491 -26.68 6.61 3.27
CA GLU A 491 -28.05 6.10 3.21
C GLU A 491 -28.97 7.08 2.46
N GLU A 492 -28.84 8.39 2.73
CA GLU A 492 -29.63 9.45 2.09
C GLU A 492 -29.35 9.59 0.59
N VAL A 493 -28.13 9.36 0.10
CA VAL A 493 -27.86 9.29 -1.36
C VAL A 493 -28.10 7.90 -1.97
N GLY A 494 -28.29 6.86 -1.15
CA GLY A 494 -28.57 5.49 -1.60
C GLY A 494 -27.34 4.64 -1.95
N CYS A 495 -26.21 4.86 -1.27
CA CYS A 495 -25.08 3.93 -1.31
C CYS A 495 -25.42 2.61 -0.58
N ASP A 496 -24.64 1.56 -0.85
CA ASP A 496 -24.70 0.32 -0.07
C ASP A 496 -24.26 0.55 1.38
N THR A 497 -24.89 -0.14 2.34
CA THR A 497 -24.54 -0.02 3.77
C THR A 497 -23.06 -0.38 4.02
N PRO A 498 -22.28 0.44 4.77
CA PRO A 498 -20.87 0.18 5.06
C PRO A 498 -20.59 -1.23 5.61
N ALA A 499 -19.86 -2.01 4.82
CA ALA A 499 -19.60 -3.42 5.04
C ALA A 499 -18.66 -3.70 6.23
N SER A 500 -18.50 -4.97 6.57
CA SER A 500 -17.50 -5.42 7.56
C SER A 500 -16.09 -4.98 7.12
N PRO A 501 -15.31 -4.31 8.00
CA PRO A 501 -14.03 -3.74 7.60
C PRO A 501 -13.05 -4.83 7.21
N SER A 502 -12.44 -4.72 6.02
CA SER A 502 -11.57 -5.75 5.43
C SER A 502 -10.88 -5.23 4.16
N CYS A 503 -9.95 -6.00 3.57
CA CYS A 503 -9.45 -5.70 2.22
C CYS A 503 -10.53 -5.85 1.12
N GLY A 504 -11.57 -6.66 1.38
CA GLY A 504 -12.73 -6.84 0.50
C GLY A 504 -12.35 -7.23 -0.93
N ALA A 505 -13.00 -6.59 -1.91
CA ALA A 505 -12.79 -6.89 -3.33
C ALA A 505 -11.38 -6.55 -3.85
N CYS A 506 -10.52 -5.85 -3.08
CA CYS A 506 -9.22 -5.34 -3.54
C CYS A 506 -8.27 -6.41 -4.10
N LEU A 507 -8.36 -7.65 -3.61
CA LEU A 507 -7.51 -8.78 -4.05
C LEU A 507 -8.29 -9.89 -4.79
N GLY A 508 -9.59 -9.69 -5.07
CA GLY A 508 -10.38 -10.57 -5.95
C GLY A 508 -10.58 -12.01 -5.46
N GLY A 509 -10.62 -12.21 -4.13
CA GLY A 509 -10.58 -13.49 -3.41
C GLY A 509 -11.74 -14.48 -3.64
N PRO A 510 -12.18 -15.24 -2.61
CA PRO A 510 -13.31 -16.18 -2.70
C PRO A 510 -14.57 -15.59 -3.36
N LYS A 511 -15.38 -16.43 -4.04
CA LYS A 511 -16.52 -15.95 -4.85
C LYS A 511 -17.58 -15.18 -4.07
N ASP A 512 -17.67 -15.40 -2.77
CA ASP A 512 -18.59 -14.76 -1.83
C ASP A 512 -18.02 -13.54 -1.11
N THR A 513 -16.74 -13.19 -1.33
CA THR A 513 -16.14 -11.94 -0.81
C THR A 513 -17.00 -10.74 -1.18
N TYR A 514 -17.38 -9.94 -0.18
CA TYR A 514 -18.24 -8.77 -0.37
C TYR A 514 -17.73 -7.86 -1.50
N ALA A 515 -18.66 -7.39 -2.32
CA ALA A 515 -18.42 -6.51 -3.47
C ALA A 515 -17.47 -7.06 -4.56
N ARG A 516 -17.06 -8.34 -4.54
CA ARG A 516 -16.26 -8.95 -5.63
C ARG A 516 -16.93 -8.78 -7.00
N MET A 517 -16.13 -8.53 -8.04
CA MET A 517 -16.62 -8.55 -9.42
C MET A 517 -16.70 -10.00 -9.89
N ASN A 518 -17.90 -10.58 -9.88
CA ASN A 518 -18.15 -11.94 -10.38
C ASN A 518 -18.49 -11.98 -11.89
N GLU A 519 -18.63 -10.80 -12.51
CA GLU A 519 -19.06 -10.57 -13.89
C GLU A 519 -18.15 -9.51 -14.55
N PRO A 520 -18.08 -9.43 -15.89
CA PRO A 520 -17.39 -8.36 -16.60
C PRO A 520 -18.15 -7.04 -16.43
N LYS A 521 -17.70 -6.21 -15.48
CA LYS A 521 -18.28 -4.91 -15.13
C LYS A 521 -17.21 -3.83 -15.09
N VAL A 522 -17.62 -2.59 -15.38
CA VAL A 522 -16.79 -1.39 -15.29
C VAL A 522 -16.96 -0.75 -13.91
N CYS A 523 -15.87 -0.55 -13.18
CA CYS A 523 -15.88 -0.03 -11.81
C CYS A 523 -14.92 1.15 -11.63
N VAL A 524 -15.38 2.24 -11.00
CA VAL A 524 -14.49 3.26 -10.41
C VAL A 524 -14.15 2.83 -8.99
N SER A 525 -12.87 2.79 -8.65
CA SER A 525 -12.39 2.21 -7.39
C SER A 525 -11.32 3.08 -6.72
N THR A 526 -11.41 3.22 -5.40
CA THR A 526 -10.35 3.88 -4.60
C THR A 526 -9.19 2.94 -4.22
N THR A 527 -9.21 1.69 -4.71
CA THR A 527 -8.12 0.70 -4.56
C THR A 527 -6.84 1.09 -5.31
N ASN A 528 -5.79 0.29 -5.19
CA ASN A 528 -4.45 0.56 -5.73
C ASN A 528 -4.10 -0.20 -7.02
N ARG A 529 -4.92 -1.16 -7.49
CA ARG A 529 -4.58 -2.02 -8.64
C ARG A 529 -5.78 -2.29 -9.56
N ASN A 530 -5.58 -2.14 -10.87
CA ASN A 530 -6.57 -2.34 -11.94
C ASN A 530 -6.18 -3.41 -12.98
N PHE A 531 -5.16 -4.23 -12.68
CA PHE A 531 -4.74 -5.36 -13.53
C PHE A 531 -5.90 -6.34 -13.82
N PRO A 532 -5.88 -7.09 -14.95
CA PRO A 532 -6.99 -7.95 -15.34
C PRO A 532 -7.32 -9.00 -14.27
N GLY A 533 -8.59 -9.08 -13.86
CA GLY A 533 -9.02 -10.00 -12.81
C GLY A 533 -8.80 -9.52 -11.37
N ARG A 534 -8.15 -8.36 -11.12
CA ARG A 534 -7.74 -7.93 -9.77
C ARG A 534 -8.88 -7.86 -8.75
N MET A 535 -10.07 -7.42 -9.15
CA MET A 535 -11.27 -7.40 -8.29
C MET A 535 -12.24 -8.56 -8.53
N GLY A 536 -11.88 -9.54 -9.38
CA GLY A 536 -12.52 -10.86 -9.41
C GLY A 536 -12.73 -11.49 -10.78
N HIS A 537 -13.27 -10.75 -11.76
CA HIS A 537 -13.53 -11.22 -13.12
C HIS A 537 -12.43 -10.73 -14.08
N LYS A 538 -11.90 -11.60 -14.94
CA LYS A 538 -10.73 -11.29 -15.77
C LYS A 538 -10.97 -10.13 -16.75
N GLU A 539 -12.17 -10.09 -17.32
CA GLU A 539 -12.66 -9.07 -18.24
C GLU A 539 -13.34 -7.89 -17.51
N GLY A 540 -13.16 -7.77 -16.20
CA GLY A 540 -13.64 -6.61 -15.44
C GLY A 540 -12.71 -5.41 -15.60
N GLU A 541 -13.27 -4.25 -15.87
CA GLU A 541 -12.54 -2.99 -16.03
C GLU A 541 -12.55 -2.18 -14.72
N ILE A 542 -11.39 -1.66 -14.32
CA ILE A 542 -11.21 -0.93 -13.07
C ILE A 542 -10.51 0.40 -13.37
N TYR A 543 -11.17 1.51 -13.05
CA TYR A 543 -10.63 2.86 -13.11
C TYR A 543 -10.23 3.27 -11.68
N LEU A 544 -8.93 3.44 -11.41
CA LEU A 544 -8.46 3.85 -10.09
C LEU A 544 -8.61 5.36 -9.94
N ALA A 545 -9.22 5.82 -8.86
CA ALA A 545 -9.59 7.22 -8.68
C ALA A 545 -9.57 7.65 -7.20
N SER A 546 -9.58 8.96 -6.96
CA SER A 546 -9.75 9.55 -5.63
C SER A 546 -11.18 9.39 -5.09
N PRO A 547 -11.39 9.36 -3.75
CA PRO A 547 -12.74 9.29 -3.17
C PRO A 547 -13.73 10.33 -3.69
N TYR A 548 -13.27 11.56 -3.97
CA TYR A 548 -14.06 12.59 -4.64
C TYR A 548 -14.48 12.14 -6.06
N THR A 549 -13.53 11.80 -6.91
CA THR A 549 -13.79 11.33 -8.30
C THR A 549 -14.69 10.08 -8.32
N ALA A 550 -14.52 9.17 -7.36
CA ALA A 550 -15.37 8.00 -7.17
C ALA A 550 -16.82 8.38 -6.80
N ALA A 551 -17.01 9.25 -5.81
CA ALA A 551 -18.33 9.74 -5.40
C ALA A 551 -19.03 10.55 -6.51
N ALA A 552 -18.29 11.40 -7.23
CA ALA A 552 -18.80 12.14 -8.40
C ALA A 552 -19.31 11.17 -9.49
N SER A 553 -18.53 10.12 -9.76
CA SER A 553 -18.90 9.09 -10.75
C SER A 553 -20.13 8.28 -10.33
N ALA A 554 -20.34 8.08 -9.03
CA ALA A 554 -21.55 7.42 -8.50
C ALA A 554 -22.83 8.23 -8.79
N LEU A 555 -22.76 9.56 -8.77
CA LEU A 555 -23.89 10.47 -9.04
C LEU A 555 -24.28 10.55 -10.51
N THR A 556 -23.34 10.29 -11.43
CA THR A 556 -23.57 10.44 -12.88
C THR A 556 -23.82 9.11 -13.59
N GLY A 557 -23.22 8.01 -13.13
CA GLY A 557 -23.14 6.73 -13.84
C GLY A 557 -22.02 6.65 -14.88
N TYR A 558 -21.08 7.61 -14.85
CA TYR A 558 -19.95 7.74 -15.77
C TYR A 558 -18.70 8.18 -14.99
N VAL A 559 -17.49 7.96 -15.50
CA VAL A 559 -16.27 8.53 -14.87
C VAL A 559 -16.36 10.06 -14.90
N THR A 560 -16.34 10.72 -13.74
CA THR A 560 -16.72 12.14 -13.61
C THR A 560 -15.69 12.96 -12.85
N ASP A 561 -15.45 14.19 -13.30
CA ASP A 561 -14.59 15.16 -12.63
C ASP A 561 -15.30 15.72 -11.37
N PRO A 562 -14.73 15.60 -10.16
CA PRO A 562 -15.39 16.05 -8.93
C PRO A 562 -15.63 17.56 -8.88
N ARG A 563 -14.97 18.36 -9.74
CA ARG A 563 -15.23 19.81 -9.86
C ARG A 563 -16.61 20.12 -10.42
N ASP A 564 -17.34 19.15 -10.99
CA ASP A 564 -18.76 19.30 -11.33
C ASP A 564 -19.66 19.43 -10.07
N PHE A 565 -19.11 19.20 -8.86
CA PHE A 565 -19.81 19.28 -7.58
C PHE A 565 -19.07 20.08 -6.49
N LEU A 566 -17.76 20.31 -6.60
CA LEU A 566 -16.90 21.01 -5.62
C LEU A 566 -16.45 22.40 -6.13
N GLN A 567 -17.40 23.31 -6.36
CA GLN A 567 -17.17 24.72 -6.76
C GLN A 567 -17.70 25.68 -5.69
#